data_AF-A0A536Z9E0-F1
#
_entry.id   AF-A0A536Z9E0-F1
#
_cell.length_a   1.000
_cell.length_b   1.000
_cell.length_c   1.000
_cell.angle_alpha   90.00
_cell.angle_beta   90.00
_cell.angle_gamma   90.00
#
_symmetry.space_group_name_H-M   'P 1'
#
loop_
_entity.id
_entity.type
_entity.pdbx_description
1 polymer ?
#
loop_
_entity_poly.entity_id
_entity_poly.type
_entity_poly.pdbx_seq_one_letter_code
_entity_poly.pdbx_strand_id
1 'polypeptide(L)' 'MNPRLYIRTFGCQMNEYDSDKMADVLRDAEGFELTERPEEADVILFNTCSV' A
#
# COMPACT_ATOMS: atom_id res chain seq x y z
N MET A 1 -16.83 -1.48 8.36
CA MET A 1 -16.29 -1.57 6.99
C MET A 1 -14.83 -1.20 7.13
N ASN A 2 -13.92 -2.06 6.68
CA ASN A 2 -12.48 -1.82 6.82
C ASN A 2 -12.04 -0.81 5.74
N PRO A 3 -11.18 0.17 6.06
CA PRO A 3 -10.72 1.13 5.08
C PRO A 3 -9.87 0.44 4.01
N ARG A 4 -9.97 0.90 2.77
CA ARG A 4 -9.37 0.27 1.59
C ARG A 4 -8.08 0.99 1.22
N LEU A 5 -7.00 0.24 1.08
CA LEU A 5 -5.67 0.73 0.71
C LEU A 5 -5.31 0.24 -0.68
N TYR A 6 -4.95 1.16 -1.58
CA TYR A 6 -4.31 0.83 -2.85
C TYR A 6 -2.84 1.23 -2.78
N ILE A 7 -1.93 0.27 -3.00
CA ILE A 7 -0.50 0.53 -3.07
C ILE A 7 -0.03 0.38 -4.51
N ARG A 8 0.68 1.39 -5.01
CA ARG A 8 1.40 1.31 -6.27
C ARG A 8 2.89 1.51 -6.03
N THR A 9 3.64 0.45 -6.27
CA THR A 9 5.09 0.47 -6.18
C THR A 9 5.72 0.88 -7.51
N PHE A 10 6.71 1.76 -7.44
CA PHE A 10 7.66 2.09 -8.49
C PHE A 10 9.07 1.90 -7.92
N GLY A 11 9.97 1.28 -8.67
CA GLY A 11 11.36 1.10 -8.24
C GLY A 11 11.84 -0.33 -8.37
N CYS A 12 12.53 -0.81 -7.34
CA CYS A 12 13.15 -2.14 -7.33
C CYS A 12 12.47 -3.09 -6.34
N GLN A 13 13.02 -4.30 -6.21
CA GLN A 13 12.54 -5.32 -5.27
C GLN A 13 12.49 -4.85 -3.81
N MET A 14 13.35 -3.89 -3.43
CA MET A 14 13.32 -3.30 -2.09
C MET A 14 12.03 -2.53 -1.86
N ASN A 15 11.56 -1.74 -2.84
CA ASN A 15 10.30 -1.03 -2.72
C ASN A 15 9.10 -1.99 -2.63
N GLU A 16 9.13 -3.13 -3.32
CA GLU A 16 8.06 -4.13 -3.21
C GLU A 16 8.01 -4.73 -1.80
N TYR A 17 9.17 -5.11 -1.25
CA TYR A 17 9.26 -5.56 0.14
C TYR A 17 8.79 -4.50 1.13
N ASP A 18 9.19 -3.24 0.94
CA ASP A 18 8.77 -2.13 1.79
C ASP A 18 7.25 -1.89 1.67
N SER A 19 6.68 -1.98 0.47
CA SER A 19 5.24 -1.87 0.23
C SER A 19 4.45 -2.96 0.96
N ASP A 20 4.92 -4.21 0.94
CA ASP A 20 4.32 -5.31 1.69
C ASP A 20 4.35 -5.03 3.21
N LYS A 21 5.49 -4.53 3.71
CA LYS A 21 5.62 -4.14 5.12
C LYS A 21 4.72 -2.97 5.50
N MET A 22 4.59 -1.97 4.64
CA MET A 22 3.67 -0.85 4.85
C MET A 22 2.22 -1.35 4.91
N ALA A 23 1.82 -2.29 4.06
CA ALA A 23 0.49 -2.88 4.08
C ALA A 23 0.21 -3.63 5.40
N ASP A 24 1.15 -4.42 5.90
CA ASP A 24 1.00 -5.14 7.17
C ASP A 24 0.88 -4.16 8.35
N VAL A 25 1.73 -3.13 8.42
CA VAL A 25 1.66 -2.12 9.49
C VAL A 25 0.33 -1.37 9.49
N LEU A 26 -0.18 -0.98 8.31
CA LEU A 26 -1.47 -0.29 8.20
C LEU A 26 -2.65 -1.21 8.51
N ARG A 27 -2.55 -2.49 8.16
CA ARG A 27 -3.53 -3.51 8.56
C ARG A 27 -3.59 -3.64 10.08
N ASP A 28 -2.43 -3.75 10.74
CA ASP A 28 -2.36 -3.96 12.19
C ASP A 28 -2.78 -2.72 12.99
N ALA A 29 -2.45 -1.51 12.51
CA ALA A 29 -2.75 -0.27 13.22
C ALA A 29 -4.20 0.22 13.04
N GLU A 30 -4.72 0.15 11.82
CA GLU A 30 -5.96 0.84 11.40
C GLU A 30 -6.95 -0.10 10.71
N GLY A 31 -6.61 -1.38 10.53
CA GLY A 31 -7.50 -2.37 9.92
C GLY A 31 -7.61 -2.26 8.40
N PHE A 32 -6.63 -1.64 7.71
CA PHE A 32 -6.67 -1.49 6.26
C PHE A 32 -6.70 -2.83 5.52
N GLU A 33 -7.49 -2.88 4.45
CA GLU A 33 -7.54 -4.00 3.51
C GLU A 33 -7.05 -3.56 2.13
N LEU A 34 -6.21 -4.38 1.50
CA LEU A 34 -5.71 -4.09 0.16
C LEU A 34 -6.82 -4.18 -0.89
N THR A 35 -6.79 -3.24 -1.84
CA THR A 35 -7.56 -3.30 -3.08
C THR A 35 -6.62 -3.21 -4.28
N GLU A 36 -7.01 -3.85 -5.38
CA GLU A 36 -6.34 -3.73 -6.68
C GLU A 36 -6.90 -2.57 -7.53
N ARG A 37 -7.97 -1.93 -7.05
CA ARG A 37 -8.70 -0.89 -7.77
C ARG A 37 -8.57 0.45 -7.05
N PRO A 38 -7.87 1.45 -7.63
CA PRO A 38 -7.68 2.75 -6.98
C PRO A 38 -9.00 3.49 -6.71
N GLU A 39 -10.04 3.25 -7.51
CA GLU A 39 -11.38 3.83 -7.31
C GLU A 39 -12.13 3.28 -6.09
N GLU A 40 -11.69 2.15 -5.54
CA GLU A 40 -12.25 1.57 -4.31
C GLU A 40 -11.47 1.97 -3.05
N ALA A 41 -10.37 2.71 -3.21
CA ALA A 41 -9.44 3.00 -2.13
C ALA A 41 -9.85 4.26 -1.35
N ASP A 42 -9.83 4.17 -0.03
CA ASP A 42 -9.90 5.33 0.87
C ASP A 42 -8.54 6.04 0.94
N VAL A 43 -7.45 5.28 0.77
CA VAL A 43 -6.06 5.78 0.73
C VAL A 43 -5.30 5.17 -0.44
N ILE A 44 -4.57 6.00 -1.17
CA ILE A 44 -3.66 5.59 -2.23
C ILE A 44 -2.21 5.89 -1.79
N LEU A 45 -1.37 4.86 -1.77
CA LEU A 45 0.04 4.95 -1.41
C LEU A 45 0.90 4.69 -2.66
N PHE A 46 1.71 5.69 -3.04
CA PHE A 46 2.72 5.54 -4.08
C PHE A 46 4.10 5.40 -3.46
N ASN A 47 4.70 4.22 -3.54
CA ASN A 47 6.06 3.98 -3.07
C ASN A 47 7.01 4.11 -4.25
N THR A 48 7.98 5.03 -4.19
CA THR A 48 8.93 5.29 -5.27
C THR A 48 10.33 5.53 -4.74
N CYS A 49 11.35 5.24 -5.55
CA CYS A 49 12.75 5.56 -5.27
C CYS A 49 13.30 6.50 -6.37
N SER A 50 14.25 7.37 -6.00
CA SER A 50 14.78 8.42 -6.89
C SER A 50 16.10 8.04 -7.60
N VAL A 51 16.37 6.76 -7.82
CA VAL A 51 17.61 6.30 -8.51
C VAL A 51 17.60 6.62 -9.99
#